data_AF-A0A8C6VFB8-F1
#
_entry.id   AF-A0A8C6VFB8-F1
#
_cell.length_a   1.000
_cell.length_b   1.000
_cell.length_c   1.000
_cell.angle_alpha   90.00
_cell.angle_beta   90.00
_cell.angle_gamma   90.00
#
_symmetry.space_group_name_H-M   'P 1'
#
loop_
_entity.id
_entity.type
_entity.pdbx_description
1 polymer ?
#
loop_
_entity_poly.entity_id
_entity_poly.type
_entity_poly.pdbx_seq_one_letter_code
_entity_poly.pdbx_strand_id
1 'polypeptide(L)'
;MYKNGYFNELIQSQQIMRQFALQVLIQFDKAINVALAQQVRNRVSFRSSLNTYRFCGNIWTFVLYDMEFREVTEVVKVDEVKIVT
;
A
#
# COMPACT_ATOMS: atom_id res chain seq x y z
N MET A 1 -2.72 5.39 -8.72
CA MET A 1 -2.06 4.20 -8.13
C MET A 1 -0.91 3.63 -8.96
N TYR A 2 -0.61 4.09 -10.18
CA TYR A 2 0.62 3.72 -10.88
C TYR A 2 1.52 4.95 -11.10
N LYS A 3 2.21 5.37 -10.03
CA LYS A 3 3.35 6.29 -10.13
C LYS A 3 4.63 5.49 -9.93
N ASN A 4 4.84 4.44 -10.72
CA ASN A 4 6.13 3.75 -10.73
C ASN A 4 7.09 4.58 -11.59
N GLY A 5 7.81 5.50 -10.94
CA GLY A 5 8.79 6.37 -11.60
C GLY A 5 9.76 5.58 -12.49
N TYR A 6 10.21 4.42 -12.00
CA TYR A 6 11.11 3.53 -12.72
C TYR A 6 10.58 3.06 -14.09
N PHE A 7 9.36 2.52 -14.18
CA PHE A 7 8.82 2.09 -15.48
C PHE A 7 8.58 3.27 -16.42
N ASN A 8 8.25 4.45 -15.89
CA ASN A 8 8.10 5.65 -16.71
C ASN A 8 9.45 6.06 -17.33
N GLU A 9 10.53 6.03 -16.56
CA GLU A 9 11.88 6.31 -17.04
C GLU A 9 12.31 5.35 -18.15
N LEU A 10 12.11 4.03 -17.97
CA LEU A 10 12.43 3.02 -18.97
C LEU A 10 11.59 3.12 -20.25
N ILE A 11 10.34 3.56 -20.14
CA ILE A 11 9.48 3.81 -21.30
C ILE A 11 9.95 5.07 -22.03
N GLN A 12 10.31 6.13 -21.29
CA GLN A 12 10.82 7.38 -21.87
C GLN A 12 12.16 7.18 -22.58
N SER A 13 13.05 6.33 -22.03
CA SER A 13 14.32 5.94 -22.66
C SER A 13 14.16 4.93 -23.81
N GLN A 14 12.93 4.55 -24.17
CA GLN A 14 12.58 3.55 -25.20
C GLN A 14 13.19 2.16 -24.95
N GLN A 15 13.59 1.86 -23.71
CA GLN A 15 14.15 0.55 -23.35
C GLN A 15 13.07 -0.52 -23.22
N ILE A 16 11.83 -0.14 -22.87
CA ILE A 16 10.69 -1.05 -22.80
C ILE A 16 9.42 -0.44 -23.39
N MET A 17 8.55 -1.30 -23.89
CA MET A 17 7.21 -0.89 -24.32
C MET A 17 6.27 -0.74 -23.13
N ARG A 18 5.36 0.24 -23.17
CA ARG A 18 4.35 0.47 -22.12
C ARG A 18 3.54 -0.79 -21.77
N GLN A 19 3.15 -1.56 -22.79
CA GLN A 19 2.38 -2.79 -22.58
C GLN A 19 3.15 -3.83 -21.77
N PHE A 20 4.48 -3.91 -21.94
CA PHE A 20 5.32 -4.81 -21.16
C PHE A 20 5.39 -4.38 -19.69
N ALA A 21 5.55 -3.08 -19.41
CA ALA A 21 5.49 -2.56 -18.05
C ALA A 21 4.16 -2.90 -17.36
N LEU A 22 3.04 -2.80 -18.07
CA LEU A 22 1.73 -3.20 -17.55
C LEU A 22 1.67 -4.70 -17.21
N GLN A 23 2.22 -5.57 -18.06
CA GLN A 23 2.28 -7.01 -17.78
C GLN A 23 3.12 -7.31 -16.52
N VAL A 24 4.24 -6.61 -16.34
CA VAL A 24 5.06 -6.76 -15.13
C VAL A 24 4.30 -6.31 -13.88
N LEU A 25 3.55 -5.21 -13.95
CA LEU A 25 2.72 -4.75 -12.83
C LEU A 25 1.61 -5.75 -12.48
N ILE A 26 0.94 -6.31 -13.48
CA ILE A 26 -0.07 -7.37 -13.27
C ILE A 26 0.57 -8.60 -12.59
N GLN A 27 1.78 -8.98 -13.02
CA GLN A 27 2.48 -10.10 -12.42
C GLN A 27 2.95 -9.79 -10.99
N PHE A 28 3.36 -8.56 -10.73
CA PHE A 28 3.70 -8.07 -9.39
C PHE A 28 2.49 -8.16 -8.45
N ASP A 29 1.32 -7.69 -8.89
CA ASP A 29 0.08 -7.75 -8.08
C ASP A 29 -0.26 -9.18 -7.67
N LYS A 30 -0.12 -10.15 -8.58
CA LYS A 30 -0.30 -11.57 -8.27
C LYS A 30 0.71 -12.05 -7.24
N ALA A 31 1.99 -11.76 -7.45
CA ALA A 31 3.07 -12.22 -6.60
C ALA A 31 2.97 -11.65 -5.18
N ILE A 32 2.69 -10.36 -5.02
CA ILE A 32 2.61 -9.73 -3.71
C ILE A 32 1.40 -10.22 -2.91
N ASN A 33 0.24 -10.42 -3.57
CA ASN A 33 -0.94 -10.97 -2.91
C ASN A 33 -0.70 -12.39 -2.38
N VAL A 34 -0.03 -13.23 -3.17
CA VAL A 34 0.35 -14.59 -2.74
C VAL A 34 1.34 -14.53 -1.58
N ALA A 35 2.38 -13.70 -1.68
CA ALA A 35 3.41 -13.58 -0.63
C ALA A 35 2.80 -13.09 0.69
N LEU A 36 1.98 -12.03 0.66
CA LEU A 36 1.31 -11.51 1.84
C LEU A 36 0.40 -12.55 2.49
N ALA A 37 -0.40 -13.28 1.70
CA ALA A 37 -1.34 -14.27 2.24
C ALA A 37 -0.65 -15.51 2.83
N GLN A 38 0.48 -15.93 2.25
CA GLN A 38 1.13 -17.19 2.61
C GLN A 38 2.26 -17.03 3.61
N GLN A 39 3.02 -15.93 3.54
CA GLN A 39 4.29 -15.76 4.24
C GLN A 39 4.16 -14.84 5.46
N VAL A 40 3.29 -13.83 5.43
CA VAL A 40 3.16 -12.87 6.53
C VAL A 40 2.18 -13.40 7.58
N ARG A 41 2.65 -13.53 8.82
CA ARG A 41 1.85 -14.02 9.97
C ARG A 41 1.78 -13.03 11.12
N ASN A 42 2.57 -11.97 11.06
CA ASN A 42 2.70 -10.98 12.12
C ASN A 42 1.38 -10.25 12.31
N ARG A 43 1.09 -9.86 13.55
CA ARG A 43 -0.08 -9.07 13.89
C ARG A 43 0.34 -7.74 14.48
N VAL A 44 -0.15 -6.67 13.86
CA VAL A 44 -0.02 -5.30 14.36
C VAL A 44 -1.34 -4.85 14.96
N SER A 45 -1.28 -4.11 16.06
CA SER A 45 -2.42 -3.41 16.65
C SER A 45 -2.18 -1.91 16.57
N PHE A 46 -3.24 -1.10 16.57
CA PHE A 46 -3.07 0.35 16.56
C PHE A 46 -4.16 1.07 17.38
N ARG A 47 -3.82 2.28 17.83
CA ARG A 47 -4.74 3.23 18.47
C ARG A 47 -4.59 4.60 17.81
N SER A 48 -5.69 5.33 17.68
CA SER A 48 -5.72 6.65 17.04
C SER A 48 -6.99 7.43 17.31
N SER A 49 -6.99 8.69 16.91
CA SER A 49 -8.17 9.54 16.75
C SER A 49 -8.64 9.52 15.29
N LEU A 50 -9.91 9.21 15.05
CA LEU A 50 -10.49 9.26 13.70
C LEU A 50 -10.76 10.71 13.29
N ASN A 51 -10.21 11.13 12.13
CA ASN A 51 -10.52 12.43 11.55
C ASN A 51 -11.70 12.35 10.57
N THR A 52 -11.54 11.58 9.49
CA THR A 52 -12.58 11.41 8.48
C THR A 52 -12.56 10.02 7.88
N TYR A 53 -13.71 9.57 7.38
CA TYR A 53 -13.87 8.28 6.73
C TYR A 53 -14.74 8.40 5.48
N ARG A 54 -14.53 7.51 4.52
CA ARG A 54 -15.35 7.38 3.31
C ARG A 54 -15.47 5.92 2.92
N PHE A 55 -16.68 5.52 2.58
CA PHE A 55 -16.97 4.25 1.92
C PHE A 55 -17.52 4.51 0.53
N CYS A 56 -16.86 3.99 -0.49
CA CYS A 56 -17.31 4.11 -1.88
C CYS A 56 -16.75 2.93 -2.70
N GLY A 57 -17.60 2.28 -3.50
CA GLY A 57 -17.16 1.20 -4.39
C GLY A 57 -16.53 0.02 -3.65
N ASN A 58 -17.06 -0.36 -2.49
CA ASN A 58 -16.54 -1.41 -1.61
C ASN A 58 -15.14 -1.16 -1.03
N ILE A 59 -14.65 0.08 -1.11
CA ILE A 59 -13.36 0.48 -0.55
C ILE A 59 -13.63 1.41 0.63
N TRP A 60 -13.02 1.11 1.78
CA TRP A 60 -12.96 2.05 2.89
C TRP A 60 -11.70 2.90 2.80
N THR A 61 -11.83 4.18 3.12
CA THR A 61 -10.70 5.10 3.29
C THR A 61 -10.86 5.85 4.60
N PHE A 62 -9.85 5.77 5.45
CA PHE A 62 -9.78 6.47 6.74
C PHE A 62 -8.61 7.44 6.75
N VAL A 63 -8.80 8.61 7.36
CA VAL A 63 -7.74 9.53 7.75
C VAL A 63 -7.75 9.60 9.26
N LEU A 64 -6.61 9.34 9.88
CA LEU A 64 -6.47 9.10 11.31
C LEU A 64 -5.32 9.97 11.84
N TYR A 65 -5.53 10.57 13.01
CA TYR A 65 -4.53 11.37 13.72
C TYR A 65 -4.01 10.67 14.95
N ASP A 66 -2.83 11.08 15.40
CA ASP A 66 -2.16 10.60 16.62
C ASP A 66 -2.05 9.07 16.63
N MET A 67 -1.52 8.52 15.55
CA MET A 67 -1.42 7.07 15.35
C MET A 67 -0.30 6.47 16.18
N GLU A 68 -0.64 5.37 16.88
CA GLU A 68 0.34 4.49 17.53
C GLU A 68 0.14 3.06 17.01
N PHE A 69 1.07 2.59 16.18
CA PHE A 69 1.16 1.17 15.78
C PHE A 69 2.02 0.41 16.78
N ARG A 70 1.61 -0.81 17.11
CA ARG A 70 2.28 -1.69 18.06
C ARG A 70 2.39 -3.11 17.52
N GLU A 71 3.62 -3.60 17.43
CA GLU A 71 3.98 -4.97 17.06
C GLU A 71 4.89 -5.56 18.13
N VAL A 72 4.39 -6.50 18.94
CA VAL A 72 5.09 -7.16 20.06
C VAL A 72 5.87 -6.22 20.98
N THR A 73 7.09 -5.82 20.61
CA THR A 73 7.97 -4.92 21.36
C THR A 73 8.14 -3.53 20.72
N GLU A 74 7.80 -3.39 19.44
CA GLU A 74 8.00 -2.15 18.69
C GLU A 74 6.76 -1.27 18.69
N VAL A 75 6.99 0.03 18.85
CA VAL A 75 5.96 1.07 18.81
C VAL A 75 6.38 2.14 17.81
N VAL A 76 5.53 2.40 16.83
CA VAL A 76 5.72 3.44 15.83
C VAL A 76 4.63 4.48 15.98
N LYS A 77 5.02 5.74 16.15
CA LYS A 77 4.12 6.89 16.27
C LYS A 77 4.14 7.73 15.01
N VAL A 78 2.97 8.16 14.56
CA VAL A 78 2.80 8.95 13.34
C VAL A 78 1.68 9.97 13.55
N ASP A 79 1.90 11.22 13.15
CA ASP A 79 0.93 12.31 13.37
C ASP A 79 -0.35 12.12 12.55
N GLU A 80 -0.22 11.71 11.28
CA GLU A 80 -1.34 11.48 10.38
C GLU A 80 -1.10 10.24 9.50
N VAL A 81 -2.12 9.38 9.37
CA VAL A 81 -2.10 8.20 8.50
C VAL A 81 -3.37 8.11 7.69
N LYS A 82 -3.22 7.72 6.42
CA LYS A 82 -4.33 7.31 5.54
C LYS A 82 -4.34 5.80 5.36
N ILE A 83 -5.44 5.14 5.72
CA ILE A 83 -5.66 3.71 5.50
C ILE A 83 -6.66 3.52 4.37
N VAL A 84 -6.34 2.63 3.42
CA VAL A 84 -7.24 2.20 2.34
C VAL A 84 -7.34 0.69 2.41
N THR A 85 -8.57 0.15 2.44
CA THR A 85 -8.84 -1.30 2.54
C THR A 85 -9.56 -1.80 1.30
#